data_AF-A0A923QLU8-F1
#
_entry.id   AF-A0A923QLU8-F1
#
_cell.length_a   1.000
_cell.length_b   1.000
_cell.length_c   1.000
_cell.angle_alpha   90.00
_cell.angle_beta   90.00
_cell.angle_gamma   90.00
#
_symmetry.space_group_name_H-M   'P 1'
#
loop_
_entity.id
_entity.type
_entity.pdbx_description
1 polymer ?
#
loop_
_entity_poly.entity_id
_entity_poly.type
_entity_poly.pdbx_seq_one_letter_code
_entity_poly.pdbx_strand_id
1 'polypeptide(L)'
;PLLLLSGLGEVSRIGEVILNPYLGPRLKSGTVTTDMPMGYDKPIDFGLQTFCQSCNKCARECPSGAISAGPKLMYNGYEIWKSDAEKCTRYRLTNAAGAMCGRCMKTCPWNLEGLFAESGFRWLAMNVPKSARLLAELDDKLDNGSINPVKKWWWDIELDRKSGAYIRAAQVNQRDLQKDLQLKYEDQSLAVYPADRMPPPYPVPFVANREEGIERYRALLTPEQHKARIAAGDTQDLVPQFKMPEGEPPVFPVLLKRREEMAADVARYEFSALDGSPLPAFDAGAHIDIVIAPEYQRQYSLAGDPADRGKYVLGVLREPEGRGGSALMHRAFREGRQVFITKPSNHFPLHEEASMSLLFAGGIGVTPMIAMAHRLHALGKPFALHYSAASRKAAGFLHDLEQAPWKDKVHFHFKDEGARADLAALTPAYEAGMHVYTCGAPRYMDGVFAAACAKGWPEEAMHREYFSVPEADAWVNRAFVLQLTRSGKTLPVPPDLSATDVLAQAGIKVDMKCSDGLCGVCATPYNAAASGEVEHRDFVLGKRERAHKVILCCSRMVEEGAVLSVDL
;
A
#
# COMPACT_ATOMS: atom_id res chain seq x y z
N PRO A 1 -15.73 13.05 18.96
CA PRO A 1 -17.07 13.64 19.21
C PRO A 1 -17.63 13.29 20.60
N LEU A 2 -17.65 12.01 21.00
CA LEU A 2 -18.29 11.60 22.26
C LEU A 2 -17.70 12.27 23.51
N LEU A 3 -16.38 12.41 23.61
CA LEU A 3 -15.74 13.13 24.72
C LEU A 3 -16.21 14.59 24.86
N LEU A 4 -16.49 15.27 23.75
CA LEU A 4 -16.98 16.64 23.74
C LEU A 4 -18.45 16.67 24.19
N LEU A 5 -19.27 15.78 23.64
CA LEU A 5 -20.71 15.71 23.94
C LEU A 5 -20.97 15.29 25.39
N SER A 6 -20.12 14.44 25.96
CA SER A 6 -20.23 13.97 27.34
C SER A 6 -19.55 14.89 28.36
N GLY A 7 -19.19 16.13 28.00
CA GLY A 7 -18.64 17.09 28.95
C GLY A 7 -17.26 16.74 29.51
N LEU A 8 -16.48 15.88 28.86
CA LEU A 8 -15.17 15.43 29.36
C LEU A 8 -14.02 16.34 28.93
N GLY A 9 -14.27 17.32 28.06
CA GLY A 9 -13.28 18.30 27.64
C GLY A 9 -13.74 19.14 26.45
N GLU A 10 -12.84 20.00 25.99
CA GLU A 10 -13.04 20.88 24.84
C GLU A 10 -12.08 20.56 23.69
N VAL A 11 -12.43 21.01 22.48
CA VAL A 11 -11.54 20.94 21.30
C VAL A 11 -10.29 21.79 21.56
N SER A 12 -9.11 21.21 21.34
CA SER A 12 -7.82 21.87 21.59
C SER A 12 -7.04 22.11 20.29
N ARG A 13 -6.02 22.99 20.35
CA ARG A 13 -5.11 23.23 19.22
C ARG A 13 -4.40 21.97 18.71
N ILE A 14 -4.21 20.96 19.54
CA ILE A 14 -3.60 19.68 19.14
C ILE A 14 -4.41 19.04 17.99
N GLY A 15 -5.69 19.35 17.88
CA GLY A 15 -6.60 18.91 16.83
C GLY A 15 -7.42 17.72 17.28
N GLU A 16 -6.94 16.51 16.98
CA GLU A 16 -7.64 15.24 17.26
C GLU A 16 -7.61 14.82 18.76
N VAL A 17 -7.29 15.75 19.66
CA VAL A 17 -7.22 15.51 21.11
C VAL A 17 -8.14 16.49 21.82
N ILE A 18 -9.17 15.95 22.48
CA ILE A 18 -10.00 16.69 23.42
C ILE A 18 -9.23 16.86 24.73
N LEU A 19 -9.21 18.08 25.25
CA LEU A 19 -8.45 18.43 26.45
C LEU A 19 -9.40 18.57 27.63
N ASN A 20 -9.08 17.85 28.71
CA ASN A 20 -9.85 17.87 29.94
C ASN A 20 -9.33 18.97 30.89
N PRO A 21 -10.20 19.70 31.62
CA PRO A 21 -9.78 20.81 32.50
C PRO A 21 -8.85 20.42 33.64
N TYR A 22 -8.80 19.13 34.03
CA TYR A 22 -7.99 18.64 35.14
C TYR A 22 -6.78 17.84 34.70
N LEU A 23 -6.97 16.96 33.70
CA LEU A 23 -5.93 16.07 33.18
C LEU A 23 -5.16 16.68 32.00
N GLY A 24 -5.63 17.82 31.48
CA GLY A 24 -5.15 18.37 30.23
C GLY A 24 -5.36 17.38 29.08
N PRO A 25 -4.41 17.27 28.14
CA PRO A 25 -4.48 16.30 27.05
C PRO A 25 -3.97 14.90 27.47
N ARG A 26 -3.63 14.67 28.75
CA ARG A 26 -3.00 13.43 29.24
C ARG A 26 -4.05 12.34 29.52
N LEU A 27 -4.81 11.95 28.49
CA LEU A 27 -5.83 10.92 28.60
C LEU A 27 -5.91 10.02 27.37
N LYS A 28 -6.44 8.82 27.58
CA LYS A 28 -6.94 7.93 26.53
C LYS A 28 -8.40 7.64 26.84
N SER A 29 -9.22 7.59 25.81
CA SER A 29 -10.64 7.31 25.94
C SER A 29 -10.98 5.94 25.39
N GLY A 30 -11.93 5.29 26.06
CA GLY A 30 -12.66 4.12 25.55
C GLY A 30 -14.14 4.48 25.50
N THR A 31 -14.90 3.75 24.68
CA THR A 31 -16.34 3.95 24.55
C THR A 31 -17.02 2.60 24.56
N VAL A 32 -18.09 2.50 25.34
CA VAL A 32 -19.04 1.39 25.32
C VAL A 32 -20.40 1.99 25.00
N THR A 33 -21.02 1.54 23.91
CA THR A 33 -22.39 1.92 23.54
C THR A 33 -23.36 0.93 24.19
N THR A 34 -24.52 1.43 24.63
CA THR A 34 -25.56 0.61 25.26
C THR A 34 -26.94 1.20 24.97
N ASP A 35 -27.94 0.34 24.91
CA ASP A 35 -29.35 0.73 24.87
C ASP A 35 -29.93 0.95 26.28
N MET A 36 -29.12 0.76 27.34
CA MET A 36 -29.53 1.02 28.71
C MET A 36 -29.92 2.50 28.87
N PRO A 37 -31.14 2.81 29.36
CA PRO A 37 -31.55 4.19 29.59
C PRO A 37 -30.67 4.87 30.65
N MET A 38 -30.01 5.97 30.28
CA MET A 38 -29.15 6.76 31.16
C MET A 38 -29.37 8.25 30.92
N GLY A 39 -29.22 9.06 31.97
CA GLY A 39 -29.05 10.50 31.79
C GLY A 39 -27.75 10.80 31.05
N TYR A 40 -27.74 11.80 30.19
CA TYR A 40 -26.54 12.23 29.48
C TYR A 40 -25.97 13.51 30.08
N ASP A 41 -24.64 13.57 30.16
CA ASP A 41 -23.91 14.78 30.49
C ASP A 41 -23.98 15.82 29.35
N LYS A 42 -23.64 17.07 29.66
CA LYS A 42 -23.62 18.18 28.69
C LYS A 42 -22.19 18.61 28.38
N PRO A 43 -21.93 19.17 27.17
CA PRO A 43 -20.66 19.84 26.88
C PRO A 43 -20.31 20.88 27.93
N ILE A 44 -19.00 21.06 28.16
CA ILE A 44 -18.45 22.03 29.11
C ILE A 44 -17.76 23.18 28.36
N ASP A 45 -17.67 24.32 29.03
CA ASP A 45 -16.84 25.47 28.64
C ASP A 45 -16.02 25.89 29.86
N PHE A 46 -14.71 25.74 29.75
CA PHE A 46 -13.72 26.14 30.75
C PHE A 46 -12.71 27.15 30.16
N GLY A 47 -13.09 27.84 29.08
CA GLY A 47 -12.28 28.89 28.47
C GLY A 47 -11.12 28.38 27.60
N LEU A 48 -11.12 27.10 27.22
CA LEU A 48 -10.01 26.52 26.47
C LEU A 48 -9.83 27.18 25.10
N GLN A 49 -10.92 27.56 24.44
CA GLN A 49 -10.86 28.17 23.11
C GLN A 49 -9.98 29.44 23.11
N THR A 50 -10.16 30.32 24.10
CA THR A 50 -9.33 31.52 24.26
C THR A 50 -7.89 31.18 24.62
N PHE A 51 -7.69 30.16 25.47
CA PHE A 51 -6.35 29.71 25.84
C PHE A 51 -5.57 29.18 24.63
N CYS A 52 -6.15 28.27 23.86
CA CYS A 52 -5.54 27.70 22.67
C CYS A 52 -5.33 28.73 21.55
N GLN A 53 -6.22 29.72 21.39
CA GLN A 53 -5.98 30.84 20.46
C GLN A 53 -4.73 31.64 20.81
N SER A 54 -4.41 31.75 22.11
CA SER A 54 -3.25 32.52 22.61
C SER A 54 -1.97 31.70 22.77
N CYS A 55 -2.01 30.37 22.56
CA CYS A 55 -0.90 29.46 22.84
C CYS A 55 -0.59 28.56 21.63
N ASN A 56 0.67 28.56 21.19
CA ASN A 56 1.17 27.72 20.09
C ASN A 56 2.18 26.64 20.53
N LYS A 57 2.34 26.39 21.84
CA LYS A 57 3.37 25.49 22.37
C LYS A 57 3.29 24.07 21.79
N CYS A 58 2.10 23.49 21.70
CA CYS A 58 1.95 22.16 21.08
C CYS A 58 2.32 22.12 19.59
N ALA A 59 2.05 23.20 18.85
CA ALA A 59 2.41 23.34 17.44
C ALA A 59 3.92 23.48 17.25
N ARG A 60 4.54 24.38 18.03
CA ARG A 60 5.99 24.62 18.07
C ARG A 60 6.78 23.36 18.43
N GLU A 61 6.28 22.59 19.40
CA GLU A 61 6.98 21.41 19.91
C GLU A 61 6.69 20.12 19.12
N CYS A 62 5.85 20.17 18.08
CA CYS A 62 5.50 19.01 17.27
C CYS A 62 6.67 18.60 16.36
N PRO A 63 7.30 17.42 16.55
CA PRO A 63 8.50 17.05 15.78
C PRO A 63 8.26 16.92 14.28
N SER A 64 7.03 16.58 13.87
CA SER A 64 6.64 16.44 12.46
C SER A 64 6.01 17.70 11.87
N GLY A 65 5.82 18.76 12.65
CA GLY A 65 5.11 19.98 12.22
C GLY A 65 3.66 19.72 11.77
N ALA A 66 2.98 18.76 12.40
CA ALA A 66 1.62 18.34 12.02
C ALA A 66 0.51 19.20 12.64
N ILE A 67 0.80 19.96 13.69
CA ILE A 67 -0.19 20.74 14.44
C ILE A 67 -0.22 22.18 13.91
N SER A 68 -1.42 22.71 13.65
CA SER A 68 -1.61 24.06 13.11
C SER A 68 -1.32 25.15 14.15
N ALA A 69 -0.53 26.14 13.74
CA ALA A 69 -0.35 27.43 14.42
C ALA A 69 -1.44 28.45 14.04
N GLY A 70 -2.27 28.13 13.05
CA GLY A 70 -3.30 29.00 12.49
C GLY A 70 -4.61 29.03 13.29
N PRO A 71 -5.67 29.62 12.69
CA PRO A 71 -7.01 29.65 13.28
C PRO A 71 -7.69 28.28 13.24
N LYS A 72 -8.86 28.19 13.87
CA LYS A 72 -9.78 27.06 13.64
C LYS A 72 -10.36 27.17 12.23
N LEU A 73 -10.59 26.02 11.61
CA LEU A 73 -11.20 25.90 10.30
C LEU A 73 -12.36 24.91 10.39
N MET A 74 -13.25 24.95 9.41
CA MET A 74 -14.32 23.97 9.28
C MET A 74 -13.79 22.72 8.58
N TYR A 75 -14.04 21.55 9.17
CA TYR A 75 -13.67 20.26 8.60
C TYR A 75 -14.81 19.27 8.84
N ASN A 76 -15.33 18.65 7.77
CA ASN A 76 -16.49 17.74 7.83
C ASN A 76 -17.69 18.32 8.63
N GLY A 77 -17.95 19.63 8.49
CA GLY A 77 -19.08 20.29 9.13
C GLY A 77 -18.88 20.72 10.59
N TYR A 78 -17.70 20.54 11.18
CA TYR A 78 -17.40 21.01 12.53
C TYR A 78 -16.13 21.86 12.59
N GLU A 79 -16.08 22.73 13.59
CA GLU A 79 -14.97 23.65 13.83
C GLU A 79 -13.83 22.96 14.58
N ILE A 80 -12.59 23.04 14.07
CA ILE A 80 -11.42 22.37 14.67
C ILE A 80 -10.10 23.04 14.26
N TRP A 81 -9.07 22.96 15.11
CA TRP A 81 -7.68 23.09 14.67
C TRP A 81 -7.23 21.81 14.00
N LYS A 82 -7.58 21.61 12.72
CA LYS A 82 -7.28 20.35 12.04
C LYS A 82 -5.76 20.15 11.94
N SER A 83 -5.27 19.04 12.46
CA SER A 83 -3.88 18.63 12.30
C SER A 83 -3.68 17.78 11.04
N ASP A 84 -2.45 17.79 10.52
CA ASP A 84 -2.03 16.92 9.42
C ASP A 84 -1.83 15.50 9.97
N ALA A 85 -2.90 14.71 9.89
CA ALA A 85 -2.93 13.34 10.41
C ALA A 85 -1.91 12.44 9.70
N GLU A 86 -1.59 12.69 8.43
CA GLU A 86 -0.62 11.94 7.66
C GLU A 86 0.80 12.17 8.18
N LYS A 87 1.22 13.44 8.35
CA LYS A 87 2.52 13.79 8.97
C LYS A 87 2.66 13.20 10.37
N CYS A 88 1.61 13.29 11.19
CA CYS A 88 1.61 12.73 12.54
C CYS A 88 1.75 11.21 12.50
N THR A 89 0.97 10.53 11.67
CA THR A 89 0.99 9.07 11.53
C THR A 89 2.33 8.57 11.04
N ARG A 90 2.88 9.18 10.00
CA ARG A 90 4.21 8.84 9.47
C ARG A 90 5.27 8.92 10.55
N TYR A 91 5.35 10.04 11.26
CA TYR A 91 6.33 10.20 12.35
C TYR A 91 6.12 9.18 13.47
N ARG A 92 4.88 8.92 13.89
CA ARG A 92 4.57 7.95 14.95
C ARG A 92 4.95 6.52 14.55
N LEU A 93 4.80 6.15 13.28
CA LEU A 93 5.06 4.79 12.82
C LEU A 93 6.51 4.56 12.41
N THR A 94 7.22 5.57 11.91
CA THR A 94 8.53 5.39 11.27
C THR A 94 9.70 6.02 12.00
N ASN A 95 9.48 6.80 13.06
CA ASN A 95 10.57 7.36 13.87
C ASN A 95 11.39 6.23 14.53
N ALA A 96 12.66 6.09 14.15
CA ALA A 96 13.54 5.04 14.66
C ALA A 96 14.03 5.29 16.10
N ALA A 97 13.98 6.53 16.58
CA ALA A 97 14.52 6.92 17.88
C ALA A 97 13.48 6.87 19.02
N GLY A 98 12.42 6.07 18.88
CA GLY A 98 11.41 5.85 19.91
C GLY A 98 10.15 5.15 19.42
N ALA A 99 9.34 4.62 20.34
CA ALA A 99 8.08 3.97 20.01
C ALA A 99 6.92 4.97 20.02
N MET A 100 6.33 5.26 18.84
CA MET A 100 5.24 6.23 18.68
C MET A 100 5.67 7.67 19.02
N CYS A 101 4.71 8.56 19.25
CA CYS A 101 4.93 9.93 19.72
C CYS A 101 3.69 10.43 20.45
N GLY A 102 3.91 11.16 21.54
CA GLY A 102 2.88 11.85 22.33
C GLY A 102 3.35 13.22 22.82
N ARG A 103 4.34 13.82 22.17
CA ARG A 103 5.04 15.03 22.65
C ARG A 103 4.10 16.21 22.86
N CYS A 104 3.11 16.40 21.99
CA CYS A 104 2.11 17.46 22.11
C CYS A 104 1.32 17.39 23.43
N MET A 105 1.09 16.20 23.97
CA MET A 105 0.46 16.04 25.29
C MET A 105 1.41 16.47 26.41
N LYS A 106 2.69 16.08 26.31
CA LYS A 106 3.72 16.40 27.31
C LYS A 106 3.97 17.91 27.45
N THR A 107 4.02 18.64 26.33
CA THR A 107 4.41 20.06 26.31
C THR A 107 3.24 21.02 26.46
N CYS A 108 2.00 20.54 26.52
CA CYS A 108 0.84 21.39 26.74
C CYS A 108 0.87 22.01 28.15
N PRO A 109 0.62 23.32 28.31
CA PRO A 109 0.56 23.96 29.64
C PRO A 109 -0.50 23.35 30.57
N TRP A 110 -1.52 22.68 30.01
CA TRP A 110 -2.55 21.99 30.81
C TRP A 110 -2.12 20.60 31.28
N ASN A 111 -0.93 20.10 30.91
CA ASN A 111 -0.37 18.87 31.45
C ASN A 111 0.31 19.13 32.81
N LEU A 112 -0.52 19.32 33.82
CA LEU A 112 -0.12 19.81 35.14
C LEU A 112 0.33 18.69 36.11
N GLU A 113 1.17 19.05 37.09
CA GLU A 113 1.62 18.16 38.15
C GLU A 113 0.61 18.16 39.32
N GLY A 114 -0.47 17.38 39.16
CA GLY A 114 -1.43 17.11 40.23
C GLY A 114 -2.58 18.12 40.36
N LEU A 115 -3.61 17.69 41.11
CA LEU A 115 -4.89 18.39 41.24
C LEU A 115 -4.86 19.59 42.22
N PHE A 116 -3.86 19.67 43.10
CA PHE A 116 -3.80 20.73 44.12
C PHE A 116 -2.68 21.74 43.88
N ALA A 117 -1.48 21.28 43.48
CA ALA A 117 -0.31 22.14 43.27
C ALA A 117 -0.59 23.23 42.22
N GLU A 118 -1.32 22.87 41.17
CA GLU A 118 -1.60 23.75 40.03
C GLU A 118 -3.04 24.31 40.05
N SER A 119 -3.68 24.35 41.22
CA SER A 119 -5.07 24.83 41.36
C SER A 119 -5.20 26.31 41.00
N GLY A 120 -4.21 27.12 41.37
CA GLY A 120 -4.15 28.55 41.03
C GLY A 120 -4.02 28.79 39.52
N PHE A 121 -3.12 28.06 38.84
CA PHE A 121 -2.99 28.11 37.38
C PHE A 121 -4.32 27.76 36.70
N ARG A 122 -4.94 26.63 37.08
CA ARG A 122 -6.22 26.19 36.50
C ARG A 122 -7.30 27.23 36.71
N TRP A 123 -7.44 27.73 37.93
CA TRP A 123 -8.46 28.73 38.24
C TRP A 123 -8.28 29.99 37.39
N LEU A 124 -7.05 30.52 37.27
CA LEU A 124 -6.75 31.67 36.42
C LEU A 124 -7.03 31.39 34.94
N ALA A 125 -6.57 30.24 34.42
CA ALA A 125 -6.76 29.86 33.04
C ALA A 125 -8.24 29.70 32.67
N MET A 126 -9.07 29.19 33.59
CA MET A 126 -10.51 28.98 33.37
C MET A 126 -11.35 30.25 33.56
N ASN A 127 -10.98 31.12 34.51
CA ASN A 127 -11.83 32.24 34.92
C ASN A 127 -11.35 33.60 34.41
N VAL A 128 -10.10 33.71 33.93
CA VAL A 128 -9.50 34.98 33.50
C VAL A 128 -8.93 34.83 32.08
N PRO A 129 -9.76 34.91 31.02
CA PRO A 129 -9.32 34.63 29.64
C PRO A 129 -8.16 35.52 29.17
N LYS A 130 -8.09 36.77 29.67
CA LYS A 130 -6.99 37.71 29.37
C LYS A 130 -5.62 37.23 29.87
N SER A 131 -5.59 36.29 30.81
CA SER A 131 -4.33 35.72 31.34
C SER A 131 -3.71 34.66 30.42
N ALA A 132 -4.45 34.12 29.45
CA ALA A 132 -4.03 32.99 28.62
C ALA A 132 -2.64 33.14 27.99
N ARG A 133 -2.37 34.29 27.35
CA ARG A 133 -1.07 34.57 26.73
C ARG A 133 0.05 34.61 27.77
N LEU A 134 -0.16 35.33 28.87
CA LEU A 134 0.81 35.45 29.96
C LEU A 134 1.11 34.07 30.58
N LEU A 135 0.08 33.26 30.82
CA LEU A 135 0.21 31.91 31.37
C LEU A 135 0.99 31.00 30.42
N ALA A 136 0.74 31.07 29.11
CA ALA A 136 1.51 30.31 28.12
C ALA A 136 2.98 30.75 28.06
N GLU A 137 3.27 32.04 28.13
CA GLU A 137 4.64 32.56 28.20
C GLU A 137 5.35 32.18 29.52
N LEU A 138 4.62 32.20 30.64
CA LEU A 138 5.13 31.77 31.94
C LEU A 138 5.48 30.28 31.95
N ASP A 139 4.66 29.45 31.33
CA ASP A 139 4.90 28.00 31.19
C ASP A 139 6.23 27.70 30.49
N ASP A 140 6.61 28.49 29.47
CA ASP A 140 7.93 28.38 28.83
C ASP A 140 9.06 28.91 29.71
N LYS A 141 8.85 30.01 30.45
CA LYS A 141 9.83 30.59 31.38
C LYS A 141 10.15 29.65 32.53
N LEU A 142 9.15 28.94 33.06
CA LEU A 142 9.30 27.94 34.11
C LEU A 142 9.86 26.60 33.60
N ASP A 143 10.16 26.51 32.30
CA ASP A 143 10.70 25.31 31.66
C ASP A 143 9.78 24.08 31.73
N ASN A 144 8.48 24.32 31.93
CA ASN A 144 7.49 23.25 31.99
C ASN A 144 7.43 22.50 30.66
N GLY A 145 7.53 21.17 30.74
CA GLY A 145 7.58 20.29 29.58
C GLY A 145 8.98 19.78 29.21
N SER A 146 10.05 20.30 29.82
CA SER A 146 11.39 19.73 29.69
C SER A 146 11.48 18.31 30.24
N ILE A 147 12.56 17.60 29.92
CA ILE A 147 12.79 16.24 30.41
C ILE A 147 13.27 16.33 31.85
N ASN A 148 12.58 15.64 32.77
CA ASN A 148 13.05 15.45 34.14
C ASN A 148 13.76 14.09 34.23
N PRO A 149 15.11 14.04 34.31
CA PRO A 149 15.85 12.78 34.32
C PRO A 149 15.50 11.88 35.51
N VAL A 150 15.10 12.47 36.64
CA VAL A 150 14.67 11.74 37.85
C VAL A 150 13.43 10.87 37.58
N LYS A 151 12.61 11.25 36.59
CA LYS A 151 11.39 10.52 36.21
C LYS A 151 11.62 9.48 35.11
N LYS A 152 12.84 9.34 34.57
CA LYS A 152 13.18 8.32 33.56
C LYS A 152 13.51 6.98 34.24
N TRP A 153 12.48 6.23 34.59
CA TRP A 153 12.61 4.93 35.26
C TRP A 153 12.75 3.73 34.31
N TRP A 154 12.48 3.92 33.00
CA TRP A 154 12.47 2.85 32.00
C TRP A 154 13.82 2.66 31.30
N TRP A 155 13.98 1.51 30.64
CA TRP A 155 15.15 1.19 29.82
C TRP A 155 14.95 1.62 28.36
N ASP A 156 16.05 1.99 27.70
CA ASP A 156 16.07 2.29 26.28
C ASP A 156 16.33 0.99 25.49
N ILE A 157 15.27 0.29 25.12
CA ILE A 157 15.32 -1.01 24.41
C ILE A 157 14.47 -1.02 23.14
N GLU A 158 14.84 -1.85 22.17
CA GLU A 158 14.10 -2.10 20.94
C GLU A 158 14.09 -3.59 20.56
N LEU A 159 13.11 -4.02 19.77
CA LEU A 159 13.02 -5.41 19.29
C LEU A 159 13.91 -5.60 18.06
N ASP A 160 14.96 -6.40 18.18
CA ASP A 160 15.71 -6.86 17.01
C ASP A 160 14.86 -7.84 16.21
N ARG A 161 14.47 -7.44 14.99
CA ARG A 161 13.61 -8.26 14.13
C ARG A 161 14.29 -9.54 13.63
N LYS A 162 15.62 -9.61 13.65
CA LYS A 162 16.37 -10.81 13.21
C LYS A 162 16.41 -11.87 14.29
N SER A 163 16.80 -11.51 15.50
CA SER A 163 16.88 -12.45 16.63
C SER A 163 15.55 -12.63 17.38
N GLY A 164 14.63 -11.67 17.29
CA GLY A 164 13.42 -11.61 18.10
C GLY A 164 13.66 -11.18 19.55
N ALA A 165 14.89 -10.81 19.92
CA ALA A 165 15.25 -10.38 21.26
C ALA A 165 15.09 -8.86 21.44
N TYR A 166 14.82 -8.43 22.68
CA TYR A 166 14.92 -7.01 23.04
C TYR A 166 16.39 -6.66 23.31
N ILE A 167 16.91 -5.69 22.56
CA ILE A 167 18.28 -5.18 22.65
C ILE A 167 18.29 -3.72 23.09
N ARG A 168 19.45 -3.19 23.43
CA ARG A 168 19.61 -1.75 23.68
C ARG A 168 19.28 -0.98 22.40
N ALA A 169 18.43 0.04 22.51
CA ALA A 169 18.03 0.87 21.38
C ALA A 169 19.23 1.61 20.78
N ALA A 170 19.36 1.55 19.44
CA ALA A 170 20.42 2.26 18.74
C ALA A 170 20.28 3.80 18.82
N GLN A 171 19.05 4.31 18.91
CA GLN A 171 18.76 5.75 18.98
C GLN A 171 17.63 6.04 19.98
N VAL A 172 17.70 7.20 20.64
CA VAL A 172 16.69 7.65 21.60
C VAL A 172 16.48 9.15 21.45
N ASN A 173 15.24 9.58 21.26
CA ASN A 173 14.89 11.00 21.24
C ASN A 173 15.04 11.61 22.65
N GLN A 174 15.88 12.64 22.78
CA GLN A 174 15.96 13.51 23.96
C GLN A 174 15.78 14.96 23.49
N ARG A 175 14.54 15.43 23.45
CA ARG A 175 14.18 16.72 22.85
C ARG A 175 13.88 17.76 23.92
N ASP A 176 14.71 18.78 24.01
CA ASP A 176 14.47 19.98 24.81
C ASP A 176 13.37 20.85 24.20
N LEU A 177 12.93 21.88 24.95
CA LEU A 177 11.94 22.85 24.46
C LEU A 177 12.55 23.75 23.39
N GLN A 178 11.82 23.99 22.31
CA GLN A 178 12.25 24.85 21.20
C GLN A 178 11.76 26.29 21.42
N LYS A 179 12.19 26.94 22.51
CA LYS A 179 11.64 28.24 22.95
C LYS A 179 11.83 29.37 21.93
N ASP A 180 12.91 29.30 21.15
CA ASP A 180 13.27 30.33 20.16
C ASP A 180 12.62 30.10 18.78
N LEU A 181 11.96 28.95 18.57
CA LEU A 181 11.32 28.62 17.29
C LEU A 181 10.08 29.50 17.06
N GLN A 182 10.17 30.39 16.08
CA GLN A 182 9.07 31.23 15.61
C GLN A 182 8.27 30.51 14.54
N LEU A 183 7.18 29.85 14.95
CA LEU A 183 6.29 29.14 14.03
C LEU A 183 5.29 30.11 13.40
N LYS A 184 5.36 30.27 12.08
CA LYS A 184 4.43 31.07 11.27
C LYS A 184 3.42 30.17 10.58
N TYR A 185 2.15 30.58 10.54
CA TYR A 185 1.08 29.76 9.96
C TYR A 185 1.20 29.69 8.44
N GLU A 186 1.56 30.80 7.81
CA GLU A 186 1.77 30.96 6.37
C GLU A 186 2.87 30.03 5.81
N ASP A 187 3.83 29.65 6.66
CA ASP A 187 4.92 28.74 6.30
C ASP A 187 4.52 27.25 6.46
N GLN A 188 3.34 26.96 7.02
CA GLN A 188 2.89 25.58 7.25
C GLN A 188 2.16 25.00 6.04
N SER A 189 2.74 23.95 5.46
CA SER A 189 2.03 23.07 4.51
C SER A 189 1.37 21.91 5.24
N LEU A 190 0.07 22.02 5.49
CA LEU A 190 -0.76 21.00 6.15
C LEU A 190 -1.73 20.37 5.15
N ALA A 191 -2.00 19.08 5.30
CA ALA A 191 -2.95 18.34 4.48
C ALA A 191 -4.18 17.88 5.30
N VAL A 192 -5.36 17.86 4.67
CA VAL A 192 -6.59 17.25 5.21
C VAL A 192 -7.19 16.25 4.24
N TYR A 193 -7.88 15.26 4.80
CA TYR A 193 -8.61 14.24 4.04
C TYR A 193 -10.06 14.24 4.53
N PRO A 194 -10.97 15.01 3.91
CA PRO A 194 -12.38 15.04 4.31
C PRO A 194 -13.10 13.72 3.96
N ALA A 195 -14.37 13.57 4.35
CA ALA A 195 -15.07 12.29 4.24
C ALA A 195 -15.20 11.77 2.81
N ASP A 196 -15.28 12.65 1.80
CA ASP A 196 -15.31 12.30 0.38
C ASP A 196 -13.99 11.73 -0.16
N ARG A 197 -12.91 11.78 0.64
CA ARG A 197 -11.58 11.22 0.35
C ARG A 197 -11.18 10.09 1.27
N MET A 198 -12.08 9.64 2.13
CA MET A 198 -11.84 8.43 2.92
C MET A 198 -11.75 7.21 2.01
N PRO A 199 -10.91 6.22 2.36
CA PRO A 199 -10.81 4.99 1.58
C PRO A 199 -12.19 4.32 1.47
N PRO A 200 -12.49 3.68 0.33
CA PRO A 200 -13.70 2.90 0.23
C PRO A 200 -13.69 1.74 1.23
N PRO A 201 -14.84 1.16 1.61
CA PRO A 201 -14.93 0.09 2.61
C PRO A 201 -14.46 -1.26 2.06
N TYR A 202 -13.50 -1.25 1.14
CA TYR A 202 -12.89 -2.44 0.57
C TYR A 202 -11.52 -2.64 1.21
N PRO A 203 -11.13 -3.88 1.54
CA PRO A 203 -9.84 -4.19 2.14
C PRO A 203 -8.74 -4.17 1.08
N VAL A 204 -8.55 -3.04 0.41
CA VAL A 204 -7.52 -2.82 -0.59
C VAL A 204 -6.63 -1.66 -0.18
N PRO A 205 -5.34 -1.65 -0.58
CA PRO A 205 -4.48 -0.51 -0.36
C PRO A 205 -5.10 0.76 -0.96
N PHE A 206 -5.12 1.84 -0.18
CA PHE A 206 -5.57 3.16 -0.63
C PHE A 206 -4.47 4.17 -0.34
N VAL A 207 -3.93 4.78 -1.40
CA VAL A 207 -2.86 5.77 -1.29
C VAL A 207 -3.50 7.16 -1.18
N ALA A 208 -3.17 7.88 -0.11
CA ALA A 208 -3.64 9.24 0.07
C ALA A 208 -2.95 10.21 -0.92
N ASN A 209 -3.73 11.04 -1.60
CA ASN A 209 -3.20 12.12 -2.43
C ASN A 209 -2.87 13.34 -1.57
N ARG A 210 -1.59 13.52 -1.27
CA ARG A 210 -1.12 14.59 -0.38
C ARG A 210 -1.28 15.99 -0.97
N GLU A 211 -1.01 16.19 -2.25
CA GLU A 211 -1.13 17.50 -2.89
C GLU A 211 -2.58 17.97 -2.88
N GLU A 212 -3.52 17.08 -3.24
CA GLU A 212 -4.94 17.36 -3.08
C GLU A 212 -5.29 17.67 -1.62
N GLY A 213 -4.73 16.92 -0.67
CA GLY A 213 -4.94 17.16 0.75
C GLY A 213 -4.47 18.56 1.20
N ILE A 214 -3.37 19.08 0.64
CA ILE A 214 -2.85 20.43 0.90
C ILE A 214 -3.76 21.49 0.29
N GLU A 215 -4.17 21.31 -0.96
CA GLU A 215 -5.13 22.21 -1.63
C GLU A 215 -6.43 22.31 -0.84
N ARG A 216 -6.96 21.16 -0.38
CA ARG A 216 -8.17 21.10 0.44
C ARG A 216 -7.99 21.75 1.80
N TYR A 217 -6.83 21.62 2.45
CA TYR A 217 -6.57 22.32 3.71
C TYR A 217 -6.67 23.84 3.50
N ARG A 218 -6.07 24.36 2.42
CA ARG A 218 -6.11 25.79 2.07
C ARG A 218 -7.52 26.27 1.71
N ALA A 219 -8.35 25.40 1.14
CA ALA A 219 -9.72 25.69 0.76
C ALA A 219 -10.74 25.59 1.91
N LEU A 220 -10.33 25.15 3.11
CA LEU A 220 -11.24 25.06 4.25
C LEU A 220 -11.75 26.46 4.64
N LEU A 221 -13.05 26.54 4.93
CA LEU A 221 -13.68 27.77 5.38
C LEU A 221 -13.29 28.09 6.83
N THR A 222 -13.21 29.39 7.14
CA THR A 222 -13.26 29.82 8.53
C THR A 222 -14.67 29.59 9.11
N PRO A 223 -14.81 29.50 10.45
CA PRO A 223 -16.12 29.38 11.10
C PRO A 223 -17.08 30.51 10.72
N GLU A 224 -16.58 31.73 10.53
CA GLU A 224 -17.36 32.90 10.13
C GLU A 224 -17.86 32.79 8.69
N GLN A 225 -16.99 32.38 7.77
CA GLN A 225 -17.38 32.15 6.36
C GLN A 225 -18.45 31.05 6.26
N HIS A 226 -18.30 29.97 7.02
CA HIS A 226 -19.26 28.88 7.07
C HIS A 226 -20.62 29.33 7.63
N LYS A 227 -20.63 30.10 8.73
CA LYS A 227 -21.86 30.70 9.28
C LYS A 227 -22.53 31.64 8.29
N ALA A 228 -21.77 32.44 7.56
CA ALA A 228 -22.30 33.35 6.54
C ALA A 228 -22.96 32.59 5.37
N ARG A 229 -22.35 31.49 4.90
CA ARG A 229 -22.94 30.62 3.87
C ARG A 229 -24.25 29.98 4.34
N ILE A 230 -24.28 29.42 5.55
CA ILE A 230 -25.50 28.89 6.15
C ILE A 230 -26.60 29.96 6.23
N ALA A 231 -26.27 31.17 6.70
CA ALA A 231 -27.23 32.27 6.81
C ALA A 231 -27.79 32.72 5.44
N ALA A 232 -27.01 32.55 4.37
CA ALA A 232 -27.43 32.83 3.00
C ALA A 232 -28.20 31.66 2.34
N GLY A 233 -28.41 30.54 3.04
CA GLY A 233 -29.03 29.33 2.48
C GLY A 233 -28.14 28.52 1.55
N ASP A 234 -26.85 28.87 1.44
CA ASP A 234 -25.86 28.16 0.65
C ASP A 234 -25.23 27.03 1.47
N THR A 235 -25.88 25.87 1.45
CA THR A 235 -25.41 24.67 2.17
C THR A 235 -24.65 23.69 1.29
N GLN A 236 -24.44 24.02 0.01
CA GLN A 236 -23.83 23.10 -0.94
C GLN A 236 -22.36 22.87 -0.58
N ASP A 237 -21.94 21.60 -0.54
CA ASP A 237 -20.56 21.17 -0.28
C ASP A 237 -19.95 21.65 1.06
N LEU A 238 -20.76 22.16 2.00
CA LEU A 238 -20.29 22.55 3.34
C LEU A 238 -19.81 21.35 4.17
N VAL A 239 -20.38 20.18 3.91
CA VAL A 239 -20.03 18.92 4.56
C VAL A 239 -19.79 17.89 3.46
N PRO A 240 -18.53 17.67 3.05
CA PRO A 240 -18.20 16.62 2.09
C PRO A 240 -18.76 15.29 2.57
N GLN A 241 -19.47 14.59 1.69
CA GLN A 241 -20.06 13.29 2.00
C GLN A 241 -19.19 12.19 1.40
N PHE A 242 -19.02 11.11 2.14
CA PHE A 242 -18.43 9.90 1.59
C PHE A 242 -19.33 9.36 0.47
N LYS A 243 -18.75 9.08 -0.69
CA LYS A 243 -19.45 8.47 -1.82
C LYS A 243 -18.97 7.04 -1.99
N MET A 244 -19.89 6.08 -1.88
CA MET A 244 -19.60 4.70 -2.22
C MET A 244 -19.19 4.61 -3.69
N PRO A 245 -18.08 3.94 -4.02
CA PRO A 245 -17.73 3.69 -5.42
C PRO A 245 -18.82 2.89 -6.11
N GLU A 246 -19.15 3.26 -7.34
CA GLU A 246 -20.02 2.48 -8.22
C GLU A 246 -19.29 1.23 -8.73
N GLY A 247 -20.04 0.16 -8.99
CA GLY A 247 -19.52 -1.09 -9.52
C GLY A 247 -19.27 -2.16 -8.47
N GLU A 248 -18.73 -3.30 -8.92
CA GLU A 248 -18.41 -4.42 -8.04
C GLU A 248 -17.17 -4.13 -7.18
N PRO A 249 -17.09 -4.69 -5.96
CA PRO A 249 -15.89 -4.62 -5.15
C PRO A 249 -14.66 -5.13 -5.91
N PRO A 250 -13.50 -4.46 -5.79
CA PRO A 250 -12.26 -4.87 -6.47
C PRO A 250 -11.72 -6.21 -5.96
N VAL A 251 -12.18 -6.64 -4.78
CA VAL A 251 -11.83 -7.90 -4.14
C VAL A 251 -13.08 -8.55 -3.55
N PHE A 252 -13.11 -9.87 -3.52
CA PHE A 252 -14.17 -10.65 -2.89
C PHE A 252 -13.57 -11.65 -1.88
N PRO A 253 -14.34 -12.05 -0.86
CA PRO A 253 -13.83 -12.95 0.15
C PRO A 253 -13.87 -14.42 -0.32
N VAL A 254 -12.85 -15.16 0.07
CA VAL A 254 -12.72 -16.62 -0.08
C VAL A 254 -12.29 -17.25 1.23
N LEU A 255 -12.53 -18.55 1.37
CA LEU A 255 -12.13 -19.33 2.55
C LEU A 255 -10.86 -20.11 2.24
N LEU A 256 -9.82 -19.96 3.07
CA LEU A 256 -8.67 -20.86 3.04
C LEU A 256 -9.10 -22.24 3.57
N LYS A 257 -9.34 -23.19 2.66
CA LYS A 257 -9.81 -24.54 2.98
C LYS A 257 -8.68 -25.47 3.41
N ARG A 258 -7.54 -25.38 2.75
CA ARG A 258 -6.38 -26.24 3.02
C ARG A 258 -5.07 -25.47 2.91
N ARG A 259 -4.15 -25.73 3.84
CA ARG A 259 -2.76 -25.27 3.77
C ARG A 259 -1.81 -26.42 4.00
N GLU A 260 -0.82 -26.57 3.12
CA GLU A 260 0.14 -27.68 3.19
C GLU A 260 1.56 -27.19 2.94
N GLU A 261 2.50 -27.59 3.79
CA GLU A 261 3.93 -27.37 3.55
C GLU A 261 4.41 -28.39 2.53
N MET A 262 4.88 -27.94 1.37
CA MET A 262 5.38 -28.81 0.31
C MET A 262 6.90 -29.02 0.40
N ALA A 263 7.60 -27.96 0.77
CA ALA A 263 9.04 -27.92 0.97
C ALA A 263 9.35 -26.91 2.09
N ALA A 264 10.62 -26.79 2.48
CA ALA A 264 11.04 -25.91 3.59
C ALA A 264 10.55 -24.45 3.46
N ASP A 265 10.50 -23.94 2.22
CA ASP A 265 10.07 -22.57 1.93
C ASP A 265 8.87 -22.49 0.97
N VAL A 266 8.22 -23.61 0.63
CA VAL A 266 7.09 -23.62 -0.31
C VAL A 266 5.85 -24.19 0.37
N ALA A 267 4.77 -23.42 0.34
CA ALA A 267 3.47 -23.85 0.85
C ALA A 267 2.37 -23.77 -0.22
N ARG A 268 1.47 -24.73 -0.20
CA ARG A 268 0.26 -24.83 -1.02
C ARG A 268 -0.94 -24.28 -0.26
N TYR A 269 -1.79 -23.55 -0.97
CA TYR A 269 -3.01 -22.97 -0.42
C TYR A 269 -4.18 -23.30 -1.34
N GLU A 270 -5.26 -23.85 -0.77
CA GLU A 270 -6.53 -24.05 -1.48
C GLU A 270 -7.59 -23.10 -0.95
N PHE A 271 -8.21 -22.34 -1.86
CA PHE A 271 -9.28 -21.42 -1.54
C PHE A 271 -10.59 -21.87 -2.17
N SER A 272 -11.70 -21.70 -1.47
CA SER A 272 -13.06 -21.90 -2.02
C SER A 272 -13.92 -20.66 -1.81
N ALA A 273 -15.06 -20.59 -2.49
CA ALA A 273 -16.09 -19.63 -2.13
C ALA A 273 -16.56 -19.86 -0.67
N LEU A 274 -17.04 -18.80 -0.01
CA LEU A 274 -17.53 -18.88 1.37
C LEU A 274 -18.79 -19.75 1.50
N ASP A 275 -19.65 -19.72 0.48
CA ASP A 275 -20.93 -20.42 0.42
C ASP A 275 -20.85 -21.77 -0.32
N GLY A 276 -19.65 -22.15 -0.79
CA GLY A 276 -19.43 -23.38 -1.56
C GLY A 276 -19.86 -23.29 -3.03
N SER A 277 -20.29 -22.12 -3.51
CA SER A 277 -20.57 -21.90 -4.93
C SER A 277 -19.30 -22.00 -5.80
N PRO A 278 -19.44 -22.24 -7.11
CA PRO A 278 -18.30 -22.21 -8.02
C PRO A 278 -17.62 -20.84 -8.04
N LEU A 279 -16.30 -20.81 -7.86
CA LEU A 279 -15.48 -19.63 -8.04
C LEU A 279 -15.55 -19.10 -9.49
N PRO A 280 -15.19 -17.83 -9.75
CA PRO A 280 -15.05 -17.33 -11.11
C PRO A 280 -14.19 -18.26 -11.98
N ALA A 281 -14.49 -18.34 -13.27
CA ALA A 281 -13.63 -19.11 -14.18
C ALA A 281 -12.28 -18.40 -14.37
N PHE A 282 -11.24 -19.17 -14.67
CA PHE A 282 -9.93 -18.64 -15.04
C PHE A 282 -9.35 -19.44 -16.20
N ASP A 283 -8.49 -18.80 -16.99
CA ASP A 283 -7.74 -19.45 -18.06
C ASP A 283 -6.35 -19.86 -17.56
N ALA A 284 -5.75 -20.89 -18.18
CA ALA A 284 -4.38 -21.29 -17.85
C ALA A 284 -3.38 -20.12 -17.99
N GLY A 285 -2.50 -19.97 -17.00
CA GLY A 285 -1.59 -18.82 -16.88
C GLY A 285 -2.16 -17.63 -16.09
N ALA A 286 -3.44 -17.68 -15.67
CA ALA A 286 -4.01 -16.64 -14.84
C ALA A 286 -3.40 -16.60 -13.43
N HIS A 287 -3.46 -15.41 -12.82
CA HIS A 287 -3.11 -15.17 -11.43
C HIS A 287 -4.24 -14.42 -10.72
N ILE A 288 -4.24 -14.50 -9.40
CA ILE A 288 -5.03 -13.63 -8.52
C ILE A 288 -4.08 -12.84 -7.65
N ASP A 289 -4.59 -11.79 -7.02
CA ASP A 289 -3.88 -11.09 -5.97
C ASP A 289 -4.61 -11.19 -4.65
N ILE A 290 -3.81 -11.43 -3.63
CA ILE A 290 -4.24 -11.66 -2.27
C ILE A 290 -3.95 -10.42 -1.46
N VAL A 291 -4.95 -9.97 -0.73
CA VAL A 291 -4.77 -8.99 0.33
C VAL A 291 -4.23 -9.70 1.57
N ILE A 292 -2.93 -9.53 1.82
CA ILE A 292 -2.21 -10.15 2.94
C ILE A 292 -2.34 -9.26 4.19
N ALA A 293 -2.18 -7.96 4.00
CA ALA A 293 -2.33 -6.89 4.98
C ALA A 293 -2.71 -5.58 4.23
N PRO A 294 -3.17 -4.51 4.91
CA PRO A 294 -3.48 -3.23 4.26
C PRO A 294 -2.35 -2.68 3.36
N GLU A 295 -1.10 -3.00 3.68
CA GLU A 295 0.11 -2.61 2.94
C GLU A 295 0.58 -3.66 1.90
N TYR A 296 0.04 -4.87 1.93
CA TYR A 296 0.51 -6.00 1.12
C TYR A 296 -0.62 -6.63 0.31
N GLN A 297 -0.67 -6.26 -0.96
CA GLN A 297 -1.39 -7.00 -2.00
C GLN A 297 -0.37 -7.65 -2.94
N ARG A 298 -0.44 -8.97 -3.14
CA ARG A 298 0.57 -9.73 -3.94
C ARG A 298 -0.09 -10.71 -4.89
N GLN A 299 0.50 -10.82 -6.08
CA GLN A 299 0.06 -11.71 -7.15
C GLN A 299 0.62 -13.12 -6.93
N TYR A 300 -0.21 -14.13 -7.21
CA TYR A 300 0.18 -15.53 -7.24
C TYR A 300 -0.55 -16.23 -8.39
N SER A 301 0.21 -16.91 -9.25
CA SER A 301 -0.35 -17.69 -10.36
C SER A 301 -1.19 -18.85 -9.83
N LEU A 302 -2.33 -19.11 -10.48
CA LEU A 302 -3.19 -20.24 -10.18
C LEU A 302 -2.53 -21.52 -10.68
N ALA A 303 -2.37 -22.49 -9.78
CA ALA A 303 -1.70 -23.76 -10.01
C ALA A 303 -2.66 -24.97 -10.06
N GLY A 304 -3.97 -24.71 -10.08
CA GLY A 304 -5.00 -25.75 -10.13
C GLY A 304 -5.47 -26.03 -11.56
N ASP A 305 -6.37 -27.00 -11.69
CA ASP A 305 -7.08 -27.27 -12.94
C ASP A 305 -8.09 -26.14 -13.24
N PRO A 306 -8.00 -25.43 -14.37
CA PRO A 306 -8.97 -24.40 -14.76
C PRO A 306 -10.44 -24.90 -14.82
N ALA A 307 -10.66 -26.19 -15.03
CA ALA A 307 -12.00 -26.79 -15.04
C ALA A 307 -12.59 -26.97 -13.62
N ASP A 308 -11.76 -27.04 -12.58
CA ASP A 308 -12.22 -27.17 -11.20
C ASP A 308 -12.57 -25.81 -10.60
N ARG A 309 -13.83 -25.41 -10.75
CA ARG A 309 -14.35 -24.18 -10.15
C ARG A 309 -14.68 -24.31 -8.66
N GLY A 310 -14.49 -25.47 -8.04
CA GLY A 310 -14.68 -25.67 -6.61
C GLY A 310 -13.56 -25.05 -5.78
N LYS A 311 -12.38 -24.85 -6.38
CA LYS A 311 -11.21 -24.32 -5.66
C LYS A 311 -10.24 -23.56 -6.55
N TYR A 312 -9.54 -22.60 -5.95
CA TYR A 312 -8.29 -22.07 -6.46
C TYR A 312 -7.11 -22.65 -5.69
N VAL A 313 -6.05 -23.02 -6.40
CA VAL A 313 -4.81 -23.55 -5.81
C VAL A 313 -3.68 -22.59 -6.07
N LEU A 314 -2.91 -22.25 -5.04
CA LEU A 314 -1.73 -21.40 -5.14
C LEU A 314 -0.50 -22.09 -4.53
N GLY A 315 0.66 -21.80 -5.14
CA GLY A 315 1.98 -22.10 -4.58
C GLY A 315 2.68 -20.83 -4.15
N VAL A 316 3.09 -20.74 -2.88
CA VAL A 316 3.75 -19.54 -2.33
C VAL A 316 5.13 -19.91 -1.82
N LEU A 317 6.17 -19.38 -2.48
CA LEU A 317 7.55 -19.40 -1.99
C LEU A 317 7.74 -18.32 -0.91
N ARG A 318 8.33 -18.70 0.22
CA ARG A 318 8.75 -17.79 1.29
C ARG A 318 10.05 -17.12 0.90
N GLU A 319 10.05 -15.79 0.89
CA GLU A 319 11.24 -14.97 0.64
C GLU A 319 11.61 -14.21 1.92
N PRO A 320 12.61 -14.68 2.69
CA PRO A 320 12.98 -14.07 3.97
C PRO A 320 13.44 -12.61 3.85
N GLU A 321 14.20 -12.31 2.79
CA GLU A 321 14.73 -10.97 2.49
C GLU A 321 13.79 -10.14 1.59
N GLY A 322 12.58 -10.64 1.33
CA GLY A 322 11.58 -9.93 0.52
C GLY A 322 10.88 -8.80 1.27
N ARG A 323 9.88 -8.19 0.63
CA ARG A 323 9.08 -7.09 1.20
C ARG A 323 8.18 -7.49 2.40
N GLY A 324 8.23 -8.75 2.86
CA GLY A 324 7.50 -9.26 4.03
C GLY A 324 6.18 -10.00 3.75
N GLY A 325 5.57 -9.83 2.57
CA GLY A 325 4.26 -10.42 2.24
C GLY A 325 4.23 -11.95 2.30
N SER A 326 5.14 -12.63 1.60
CA SER A 326 5.20 -14.10 1.58
C SER A 326 5.50 -14.69 2.97
N ALA A 327 6.44 -14.09 3.71
CA ALA A 327 6.74 -14.47 5.09
C ALA A 327 5.51 -14.32 6.02
N LEU A 328 4.71 -13.26 5.84
CA LEU A 328 3.49 -13.04 6.61
C LEU A 328 2.41 -14.07 6.28
N MET A 329 2.22 -14.42 5.00
CA MET A 329 1.30 -15.51 4.62
C MET A 329 1.69 -16.83 5.28
N HIS A 330 2.95 -17.23 5.15
CA HIS A 330 3.48 -18.46 5.77
C HIS A 330 3.26 -18.47 7.29
N ARG A 331 3.49 -17.34 7.96
CA ARG A 331 3.32 -17.23 9.41
C ARG A 331 1.86 -17.19 9.87
N ALA A 332 0.98 -16.48 9.17
CA ALA A 332 -0.33 -16.08 9.70
C ALA A 332 -1.55 -16.72 9.01
N PHE A 333 -1.40 -17.28 7.82
CA PHE A 333 -2.53 -17.86 7.09
C PHE A 333 -2.73 -19.30 7.54
N ARG A 334 -3.93 -19.61 8.01
CA ARG A 334 -4.32 -20.93 8.55
C ARG A 334 -5.69 -21.29 8.01
N GLU A 335 -5.99 -22.57 7.95
CA GLU A 335 -7.27 -23.10 7.48
C GLU A 335 -8.44 -22.48 8.25
N GLY A 336 -9.55 -22.25 7.56
CA GLY A 336 -10.73 -21.55 8.08
C GLY A 336 -10.63 -20.02 8.05
N ARG A 337 -9.48 -19.45 7.68
CA ARG A 337 -9.33 -17.99 7.54
C ARG A 337 -10.05 -17.47 6.31
N GLN A 338 -10.84 -16.41 6.48
CA GLN A 338 -11.33 -15.60 5.36
C GLN A 338 -10.21 -14.72 4.81
N VAL A 339 -10.06 -14.72 3.48
CA VAL A 339 -9.04 -13.99 2.74
C VAL A 339 -9.73 -13.20 1.62
N PHE A 340 -9.23 -12.02 1.28
CA PHE A 340 -9.76 -11.23 0.17
C PHE A 340 -8.85 -11.35 -1.04
N ILE A 341 -9.45 -11.63 -2.20
CA ILE A 341 -8.75 -11.82 -3.46
C ILE A 341 -9.40 -11.02 -4.60
N THR A 342 -8.63 -10.68 -5.62
CA THR A 342 -9.14 -10.16 -6.89
C THR A 342 -9.79 -11.27 -7.73
N LYS A 343 -10.54 -10.89 -8.77
CA LYS A 343 -10.88 -11.83 -9.86
C LYS A 343 -9.60 -12.23 -10.62
N PRO A 344 -9.56 -13.43 -11.21
CA PRO A 344 -8.42 -13.86 -12.02
C PRO A 344 -8.13 -12.89 -13.17
N SER A 345 -6.85 -12.60 -13.38
CA SER A 345 -6.34 -11.86 -14.54
C SER A 345 -5.26 -12.70 -15.22
N ASN A 346 -5.15 -12.63 -16.55
CA ASN A 346 -4.19 -13.43 -17.30
C ASN A 346 -3.30 -12.56 -18.19
N HIS A 347 -2.00 -12.57 -17.92
CA HIS A 347 -0.96 -11.94 -18.76
C HIS A 347 -0.01 -12.98 -19.36
N PHE A 348 -0.31 -14.26 -19.16
CA PHE A 348 0.48 -15.38 -19.65
C PHE A 348 -0.43 -16.42 -20.32
N PRO A 349 -1.24 -16.01 -21.33
CA PRO A 349 -2.25 -16.88 -21.91
C PRO A 349 -1.62 -18.03 -22.69
N LEU A 350 -2.29 -19.18 -22.64
CA LEU A 350 -1.91 -20.36 -23.39
C LEU A 350 -2.48 -20.31 -24.83
N HIS A 351 -1.63 -20.55 -25.82
CA HIS A 351 -2.05 -20.83 -27.20
C HIS A 351 -2.61 -22.25 -27.33
N GLU A 352 -3.93 -22.38 -27.20
CA GLU A 352 -4.61 -23.68 -27.16
C GLU A 352 -4.55 -24.46 -28.48
N GLU A 353 -4.33 -23.79 -29.60
CA GLU A 353 -4.22 -24.41 -30.93
C GLU A 353 -2.79 -24.79 -31.33
N ALA A 354 -1.82 -24.67 -30.41
CA ALA A 354 -0.43 -25.06 -30.67
C ALA A 354 -0.31 -26.53 -31.10
N SER A 355 0.56 -26.78 -32.09
CA SER A 355 0.87 -28.14 -32.55
C SER A 355 1.73 -28.92 -31.56
N MET A 356 2.45 -28.21 -30.67
CA MET A 356 3.16 -28.73 -29.51
C MET A 356 3.46 -27.59 -28.53
N SER A 357 3.27 -27.83 -27.23
CA SER A 357 3.64 -26.88 -26.17
C SER A 357 4.80 -27.40 -25.32
N LEU A 358 5.90 -26.66 -25.25
CA LEU A 358 7.02 -26.94 -24.34
C LEU A 358 6.92 -26.03 -23.12
N LEU A 359 6.73 -26.61 -21.94
CA LEU A 359 6.57 -25.89 -20.68
C LEU A 359 7.85 -26.05 -19.85
N PHE A 360 8.59 -24.97 -19.63
CA PHE A 360 9.82 -24.97 -18.83
C PHE A 360 9.60 -24.24 -17.50
N ALA A 361 9.70 -24.96 -16.40
CA ALA A 361 9.48 -24.43 -15.06
C ALA A 361 10.78 -24.41 -14.25
N GLY A 362 11.13 -23.25 -13.67
CA GLY A 362 12.22 -23.09 -12.72
C GLY A 362 11.70 -22.79 -11.30
N GLY A 363 11.90 -23.71 -10.36
CA GLY A 363 11.53 -23.50 -8.95
C GLY A 363 10.02 -23.31 -8.74
N ILE A 364 9.59 -22.19 -8.16
CA ILE A 364 8.16 -21.91 -7.93
C ILE A 364 7.42 -21.50 -9.23
N GLY A 365 8.15 -21.17 -10.31
CA GLY A 365 7.57 -20.90 -11.64
C GLY A 365 6.84 -22.10 -12.27
N VAL A 366 6.80 -23.24 -11.60
CA VAL A 366 5.98 -24.40 -11.97
C VAL A 366 4.47 -24.13 -11.86
N THR A 367 4.04 -23.16 -11.04
CA THR A 367 2.63 -22.90 -10.78
C THR A 367 1.79 -22.60 -12.04
N PRO A 368 2.12 -21.60 -12.91
CA PRO A 368 1.36 -21.39 -14.13
C PRO A 368 1.47 -22.57 -15.10
N MET A 369 2.59 -23.31 -15.10
CA MET A 369 2.81 -24.44 -15.99
C MET A 369 1.91 -25.63 -15.65
N ILE A 370 1.57 -25.84 -14.38
CA ILE A 370 0.61 -26.87 -13.96
C ILE A 370 -0.77 -26.57 -14.54
N ALA A 371 -1.24 -25.33 -14.44
CA ALA A 371 -2.53 -24.94 -15.03
C ALA A 371 -2.56 -25.11 -16.55
N MET A 372 -1.45 -24.77 -17.23
CA MET A 372 -1.29 -25.02 -18.68
C MET A 372 -1.32 -26.51 -19.02
N ALA A 373 -0.61 -27.35 -18.26
CA ALA A 373 -0.59 -28.80 -18.46
C ALA A 373 -1.99 -29.43 -18.28
N HIS A 374 -2.75 -29.00 -17.26
CA HIS A 374 -4.16 -29.40 -17.10
C HIS A 374 -4.99 -29.05 -18.32
N ARG A 375 -4.90 -27.80 -18.80
CA ARG A 375 -5.67 -27.33 -19.95
C ARG A 375 -5.32 -28.08 -21.24
N LEU A 376 -4.02 -28.25 -21.52
CA LEU A 376 -3.54 -28.97 -22.71
C LEU A 376 -3.98 -30.44 -22.69
N HIS A 377 -3.91 -31.09 -21.52
CA HIS A 377 -4.40 -32.45 -21.36
C HIS A 377 -5.90 -32.56 -21.61
N ALA A 378 -6.71 -31.66 -21.04
CA ALA A 378 -8.16 -31.64 -21.24
C ALA A 378 -8.54 -31.43 -22.73
N LEU A 379 -7.72 -30.69 -23.48
CA LEU A 379 -7.87 -30.48 -24.92
C LEU A 379 -7.28 -31.60 -25.79
N GLY A 380 -6.58 -32.58 -25.19
CA GLY A 380 -5.86 -33.63 -25.94
C GLY A 380 -4.69 -33.10 -26.78
N LYS A 381 -4.17 -31.91 -26.45
CA LYS A 381 -3.05 -31.28 -27.19
C LYS A 381 -1.70 -31.82 -26.69
N PRO A 382 -0.72 -32.01 -27.59
CA PRO A 382 0.59 -32.52 -27.20
C PRO A 382 1.42 -31.46 -26.46
N PHE A 383 2.08 -31.89 -25.38
CA PHE A 383 2.97 -31.04 -24.60
C PHE A 383 4.02 -31.84 -23.83
N ALA A 384 5.06 -31.15 -23.36
CA ALA A 384 6.03 -31.67 -22.41
C ALA A 384 6.31 -30.62 -21.32
N LEU A 385 6.33 -31.04 -20.05
CA LEU A 385 6.64 -30.20 -18.90
C LEU A 385 8.03 -30.56 -18.37
N HIS A 386 8.99 -29.65 -18.52
CA HIS A 386 10.32 -29.77 -17.95
C HIS A 386 10.41 -28.96 -16.65
N TYR A 387 10.47 -29.64 -15.52
CA TYR A 387 10.53 -29.01 -14.20
C TYR A 387 11.93 -29.07 -13.61
N SER A 388 12.56 -27.90 -13.44
CA SER A 388 13.89 -27.74 -12.87
C SER A 388 13.85 -27.12 -11.47
N ALA A 389 14.63 -27.69 -10.54
CA ALA A 389 14.80 -27.12 -9.20
C ALA A 389 16.22 -27.37 -8.65
N ALA A 390 16.58 -26.65 -7.58
CA ALA A 390 17.88 -26.81 -6.92
C ALA A 390 18.05 -28.22 -6.32
N SER A 391 16.98 -28.77 -5.76
CA SER A 391 16.90 -30.14 -5.27
C SER A 391 15.47 -30.66 -5.31
N ARG A 392 15.29 -31.98 -5.31
CA ARG A 392 13.97 -32.60 -5.17
C ARG A 392 13.30 -32.18 -3.85
N LYS A 393 14.05 -32.05 -2.77
CA LYS A 393 13.55 -31.61 -1.45
C LYS A 393 13.06 -30.14 -1.43
N ALA A 394 13.59 -29.29 -2.31
CA ALA A 394 13.20 -27.89 -2.40
C ALA A 394 12.09 -27.63 -3.44
N ALA A 395 11.71 -28.65 -4.22
CA ALA A 395 10.69 -28.54 -5.25
C ALA A 395 9.28 -28.62 -4.65
N GLY A 396 8.41 -27.71 -5.06
CA GLY A 396 6.98 -27.78 -4.74
C GLY A 396 6.24 -28.69 -5.73
N PHE A 397 4.98 -29.03 -5.43
CA PHE A 397 4.05 -29.73 -6.33
C PHE A 397 4.48 -31.11 -6.85
N LEU A 398 5.54 -31.74 -6.30
CA LEU A 398 5.95 -33.07 -6.75
C LEU A 398 4.83 -34.10 -6.62
N HIS A 399 4.13 -34.10 -5.49
CA HIS A 399 2.99 -34.99 -5.26
C HIS A 399 1.84 -34.75 -6.25
N ASP A 400 1.47 -33.48 -6.47
CA ASP A 400 0.44 -33.09 -7.43
C ASP A 400 0.82 -33.55 -8.86
N LEU A 401 2.08 -33.35 -9.26
CA LEU A 401 2.59 -33.75 -10.58
C LEU A 401 2.61 -35.28 -10.77
N GLU A 402 2.97 -36.04 -9.73
CA GLU A 402 3.00 -37.50 -9.76
C GLU A 402 1.59 -38.13 -9.80
N GLN A 403 0.57 -37.42 -9.30
CA GLN A 403 -0.84 -37.83 -9.34
C GLN A 403 -1.61 -37.32 -10.56
N ALA A 404 -1.05 -36.36 -11.30
CA ALA A 404 -1.71 -35.80 -12.46
C ALA A 404 -1.97 -36.88 -13.54
N PRO A 405 -3.11 -36.82 -14.25
CA PRO A 405 -3.41 -37.78 -15.34
C PRO A 405 -2.42 -37.65 -16.52
N TRP A 406 -1.64 -36.58 -16.55
CA TRP A 406 -0.61 -36.28 -17.53
C TRP A 406 0.82 -36.41 -16.98
N LYS A 407 1.02 -37.12 -15.85
CA LYS A 407 2.34 -37.31 -15.21
C LYS A 407 3.43 -37.82 -16.17
N ASP A 408 3.07 -38.62 -17.17
CA ASP A 408 4.02 -39.18 -18.15
C ASP A 408 4.57 -38.12 -19.12
N LYS A 409 4.03 -36.89 -19.09
CA LYS A 409 4.53 -35.71 -19.81
C LYS A 409 5.48 -34.85 -18.97
N VAL A 410 5.74 -35.23 -17.71
CA VAL A 410 6.57 -34.48 -16.77
C VAL A 410 7.99 -35.03 -16.76
N HIS A 411 8.97 -34.14 -16.87
CA HIS A 411 10.39 -34.45 -16.83
C HIS A 411 11.08 -33.61 -15.77
N PHE A 412 11.61 -34.27 -14.74
CA PHE A 412 12.26 -33.61 -13.61
C PHE A 412 13.76 -33.43 -13.83
N HIS A 413 14.28 -32.27 -13.42
CA HIS A 413 15.68 -31.89 -13.56
C HIS A 413 16.19 -31.27 -12.26
N PHE A 414 16.79 -32.09 -11.39
CA PHE A 414 17.30 -31.66 -10.10
C PHE A 414 18.83 -31.53 -10.12
N LYS A 415 19.31 -30.34 -9.74
CA LYS A 415 20.74 -30.00 -9.79
C LYS A 415 21.59 -30.87 -8.87
N ASP A 416 21.09 -31.23 -7.69
CA ASP A 416 21.78 -32.05 -6.69
C ASP A 416 21.86 -33.54 -7.05
N GLU A 417 20.94 -34.02 -7.90
CA GLU A 417 20.95 -35.37 -8.46
C GLU A 417 21.83 -35.49 -9.72
N GLY A 418 22.52 -34.41 -10.12
CA GLY A 418 23.32 -34.37 -11.36
C GLY A 418 22.50 -34.26 -12.64
N ALA A 419 21.17 -34.22 -12.54
CA ALA A 419 20.23 -34.13 -13.65
C ALA A 419 19.88 -32.66 -13.96
N ARG A 420 20.85 -31.86 -14.38
CA ARG A 420 20.55 -30.51 -14.89
C ARG A 420 19.89 -30.59 -16.26
N ALA A 421 18.87 -29.78 -16.47
CA ALA A 421 18.22 -29.63 -17.77
C ALA A 421 19.22 -29.12 -18.81
N ASP A 422 19.52 -29.95 -19.81
CA ASP A 422 20.21 -29.50 -21.03
C ASP A 422 19.17 -28.83 -21.93
N LEU A 423 19.01 -27.51 -21.76
CA LEU A 423 18.00 -26.75 -22.49
C LEU A 423 18.19 -26.81 -24.01
N ALA A 424 19.43 -26.97 -24.49
CA ALA A 424 19.71 -27.06 -25.93
C ALA A 424 19.29 -28.42 -26.51
N ALA A 425 19.43 -29.50 -25.73
CA ALA A 425 18.97 -30.83 -26.12
C ALA A 425 17.45 -30.99 -25.99
N LEU A 426 16.85 -30.36 -24.97
CA LEU A 426 15.40 -30.43 -24.71
C LEU A 426 14.58 -29.54 -25.64
N THR A 427 15.22 -28.55 -26.29
CA THR A 427 14.55 -27.65 -27.23
C THR A 427 14.78 -28.11 -28.68
N PRO A 428 13.76 -28.63 -29.37
CA PRO A 428 13.89 -29.08 -30.75
C PRO A 428 14.02 -27.88 -31.72
N ALA A 429 14.33 -28.17 -32.98
CA ALA A 429 14.21 -27.20 -34.06
C ALA A 429 12.76 -26.71 -34.15
N TYR A 430 12.57 -25.43 -34.49
CA TYR A 430 11.23 -24.87 -34.62
C TYR A 430 10.46 -25.52 -35.78
N GLU A 431 9.24 -25.95 -35.48
CA GLU A 431 8.23 -26.30 -36.48
C GLU A 431 7.02 -25.38 -36.31
N ALA A 432 6.33 -25.10 -37.42
CA ALA A 432 5.21 -24.17 -37.41
C ALA A 432 4.12 -24.61 -36.40
N GLY A 433 3.70 -23.65 -35.56
CA GLY A 433 2.67 -23.87 -34.55
C GLY A 433 3.18 -24.42 -33.21
N MET A 434 4.49 -24.66 -33.05
CA MET A 434 5.07 -24.98 -31.75
C MET A 434 5.16 -23.72 -30.87
N HIS A 435 4.94 -23.87 -29.57
CA HIS A 435 5.08 -22.79 -28.59
C HIS A 435 5.93 -23.23 -27.39
N VAL A 436 6.75 -22.32 -26.86
CA VAL A 436 7.54 -22.51 -25.64
C VAL A 436 7.11 -21.51 -24.59
N TYR A 437 6.90 -21.99 -23.36
CA TYR A 437 6.50 -21.21 -22.20
C TYR A 437 7.55 -21.40 -21.11
N THR A 438 7.98 -20.33 -20.46
CA THR A 438 8.94 -20.42 -19.35
C THR A 438 8.61 -19.49 -18.19
N CYS A 439 8.81 -19.97 -16.97
CA CYS A 439 8.67 -19.17 -15.76
C CYS A 439 9.66 -19.67 -14.70
N GLY A 440 10.37 -18.75 -14.05
CA GLY A 440 11.36 -19.06 -13.03
C GLY A 440 12.31 -17.91 -12.76
N ALA A 441 13.52 -18.21 -12.28
CA ALA A 441 14.56 -17.19 -12.12
C ALA A 441 14.98 -16.61 -13.49
N PRO A 442 15.32 -15.31 -13.60
CA PRO A 442 15.67 -14.68 -14.88
C PRO A 442 16.70 -15.47 -15.70
N ARG A 443 17.81 -15.87 -15.06
CA ARG A 443 18.86 -16.69 -15.71
C ARG A 443 18.37 -18.00 -16.30
N TYR A 444 17.35 -18.63 -15.70
CA TYR A 444 16.77 -19.86 -16.22
C TYR A 444 15.95 -19.58 -17.48
N MET A 445 15.07 -18.59 -17.42
CA MET A 445 14.20 -18.20 -18.54
C MET A 445 15.01 -17.70 -19.74
N ASP A 446 16.05 -16.90 -19.50
CA ASP A 446 16.96 -16.42 -20.54
C ASP A 446 17.69 -17.59 -21.22
N GLY A 447 18.05 -18.62 -20.46
CA GLY A 447 18.63 -19.85 -20.99
C GLY A 447 17.68 -20.62 -21.91
N VAL A 448 16.40 -20.71 -21.54
CA VAL A 448 15.36 -21.35 -22.38
C VAL A 448 15.20 -20.59 -23.69
N PHE A 449 15.10 -19.26 -23.61
CA PHE A 449 14.94 -18.41 -24.79
C PHE A 449 16.18 -18.47 -25.69
N ALA A 450 17.39 -18.44 -25.12
CA ALA A 450 18.62 -18.59 -25.90
C ALA A 450 18.68 -19.93 -26.64
N ALA A 451 18.26 -21.03 -26.00
CA ALA A 451 18.19 -22.34 -26.63
C ALA A 451 17.17 -22.37 -27.78
N ALA A 452 15.99 -21.79 -27.59
CA ALA A 452 14.95 -21.68 -28.61
C ALA A 452 15.38 -20.79 -29.79
N CYS A 453 15.95 -19.60 -29.53
CA CYS A 453 16.51 -18.73 -30.57
C CYS A 453 17.57 -19.45 -31.42
N ALA A 454 18.49 -20.18 -30.78
CA ALA A 454 19.52 -20.97 -31.48
C ALA A 454 18.94 -22.07 -32.39
N LYS A 455 17.68 -22.44 -32.17
CA LYS A 455 16.93 -23.46 -32.93
C LYS A 455 15.88 -22.86 -33.88
N GLY A 456 15.94 -21.55 -34.12
CA GLY A 456 15.11 -20.86 -35.11
C GLY A 456 13.68 -20.55 -34.65
N TRP A 457 13.42 -20.58 -33.34
CA TRP A 457 12.11 -20.22 -32.80
C TRP A 457 11.84 -18.72 -32.97
N PRO A 458 10.67 -18.33 -33.50
CA PRO A 458 10.32 -16.93 -33.62
C PRO A 458 9.80 -16.36 -32.28
N GLU A 459 9.89 -15.05 -32.11
CA GLU A 459 9.56 -14.36 -30.85
C GLU A 459 8.11 -14.64 -30.41
N GLU A 460 7.16 -14.67 -31.34
CA GLU A 460 5.74 -14.95 -31.08
C GLU A 460 5.46 -16.36 -30.56
N ALA A 461 6.39 -17.29 -30.75
CA ALA A 461 6.29 -18.66 -30.24
C ALA A 461 6.93 -18.80 -28.85
N MET A 462 7.58 -17.75 -28.32
CA MET A 462 8.31 -17.77 -27.05
C MET A 462 7.64 -16.88 -26.00
N HIS A 463 7.18 -17.50 -24.92
CA HIS A 463 6.37 -16.86 -23.89
C HIS A 463 7.08 -16.97 -22.54
N ARG A 464 7.15 -15.87 -21.77
CA ARG A 464 7.68 -15.89 -20.40
C ARG A 464 6.88 -15.03 -19.42
N GLU A 465 6.86 -15.46 -18.16
CA GLU A 465 6.26 -14.70 -17.04
C GLU A 465 7.31 -14.46 -15.95
N TYR A 466 7.39 -13.21 -15.47
CA TYR A 466 8.28 -12.80 -14.40
C TYR A 466 7.53 -12.66 -13.08
N PHE A 467 8.02 -13.31 -12.02
CA PHE A 467 7.49 -13.14 -10.65
C PHE A 467 8.14 -11.96 -9.90
N SER A 468 9.36 -11.60 -10.30
CA SER A 468 10.14 -10.51 -9.73
C SER A 468 10.74 -9.68 -10.85
N VAL A 469 10.94 -8.39 -10.60
CA VAL A 469 11.57 -7.48 -11.58
C VAL A 469 13.00 -7.96 -11.81
N PRO A 470 13.40 -8.26 -13.06
CA PRO A 470 14.79 -8.55 -13.37
C PRO A 470 15.70 -7.41 -12.94
N GLU A 471 16.88 -7.75 -12.42
CA GLU A 471 17.94 -6.77 -12.25
C GLU A 471 18.33 -6.24 -13.64
N ALA A 472 18.11 -4.94 -13.85
CA ALA A 472 18.52 -4.23 -15.04
C ALA A 472 19.65 -3.26 -14.70
N ASP A 473 20.46 -2.89 -15.68
CA ASP A 473 21.44 -1.81 -15.53
C ASP A 473 20.76 -0.54 -15.01
N ALA A 474 21.51 0.28 -14.27
CA ALA A 474 20.99 1.51 -13.69
C ALA A 474 20.48 2.45 -14.79
N TRP A 475 19.17 2.44 -15.01
CA TRP A 475 18.54 3.31 -15.98
C TRP A 475 18.73 4.78 -15.60
N VAL A 476 19.02 5.62 -16.58
CA VAL A 476 19.04 7.07 -16.37
C VAL A 476 17.62 7.59 -16.53
N ASN A 477 17.03 8.11 -15.45
CA ASN A 477 15.73 8.76 -15.56
C ASN A 477 15.89 10.16 -16.13
N ARG A 478 15.16 10.44 -17.21
CA ARG A 478 15.09 11.76 -17.83
C ARG A 478 13.71 12.38 -17.60
N ALA A 479 13.68 13.70 -17.53
CA ALA A 479 12.42 14.44 -17.48
C ALA A 479 11.72 14.33 -18.85
N PHE A 480 10.39 14.24 -18.86
CA PHE A 480 9.60 14.23 -20.08
C PHE A 480 8.22 14.86 -19.84
N VAL A 481 7.42 14.99 -20.89
CA VAL A 481 6.10 15.61 -20.81
C VAL A 481 5.02 14.60 -21.17
N LEU A 482 4.05 14.39 -20.29
CA LEU A 482 2.89 13.55 -20.54
C LEU A 482 1.73 14.40 -21.07
N GLN A 483 1.29 14.13 -22.29
CA GLN A 483 0.14 14.79 -22.92
C GLN A 483 -1.07 13.85 -22.92
N LEU A 484 -2.17 14.29 -22.33
CA LEU A 484 -3.41 13.52 -22.18
C LEU A 484 -4.40 13.95 -23.24
N THR A 485 -4.67 13.09 -24.21
CA THR A 485 -5.41 13.47 -25.41
C THR A 485 -6.90 13.66 -25.17
N ARG A 486 -7.52 12.98 -24.19
CA ARG A 486 -8.95 13.14 -23.87
C ARG A 486 -9.17 14.32 -22.95
N SER A 487 -8.28 14.53 -21.99
CA SER A 487 -8.41 15.63 -21.02
C SER A 487 -7.79 16.94 -21.49
N GLY A 488 -6.97 16.93 -22.56
CA GLY A 488 -6.22 18.09 -23.07
C GLY A 488 -5.14 18.63 -22.12
N LYS A 489 -4.81 17.88 -21.05
CA LYS A 489 -3.83 18.32 -20.04
C LYS A 489 -2.42 17.91 -20.46
N THR A 490 -1.45 18.70 -20.02
CA THR A 490 -0.02 18.44 -20.22
C THR A 490 0.66 18.46 -18.85
N LEU A 491 1.33 17.37 -18.49
CA LEU A 491 1.92 17.17 -17.17
C LEU A 491 3.42 16.89 -17.29
N PRO A 492 4.29 17.68 -16.64
CA PRO A 492 5.72 17.37 -16.61
C PRO A 492 5.98 16.16 -15.70
N VAL A 493 6.78 15.21 -16.19
CA VAL A 493 7.22 14.04 -15.44
C VAL A 493 8.71 14.18 -15.11
N PRO A 494 9.07 14.53 -13.86
CA PRO A 494 10.47 14.72 -13.48
C PRO A 494 11.21 13.37 -13.33
N PRO A 495 12.55 13.36 -13.30
CA PRO A 495 13.35 12.13 -13.22
C PRO A 495 13.05 11.23 -12.02
N ASP A 496 12.61 11.80 -10.91
CA ASP A 496 12.36 11.12 -9.64
C ASP A 496 10.94 10.53 -9.51
N LEU A 497 10.04 10.82 -10.46
CA LEU A 497 8.65 10.34 -10.44
C LEU A 497 8.33 9.50 -11.68
N SER A 498 7.44 8.52 -11.54
CA SER A 498 6.83 7.80 -12.67
C SER A 498 5.68 8.61 -13.29
N ALA A 499 5.25 8.27 -14.51
CA ALA A 499 4.07 8.90 -15.12
C ALA A 499 2.81 8.65 -14.27
N THR A 500 2.69 7.47 -13.66
CA THR A 500 1.57 7.17 -12.76
C THR A 500 1.57 8.00 -11.49
N ASP A 501 2.74 8.33 -10.92
CA ASP A 501 2.82 9.21 -9.74
C ASP A 501 2.32 10.60 -10.08
N VAL A 502 2.73 11.12 -11.24
CA VAL A 502 2.33 12.45 -11.74
C VAL A 502 0.83 12.49 -12.06
N LEU A 503 0.29 11.45 -12.69
CA LEU A 503 -1.15 11.33 -12.95
C LEU A 503 -1.95 11.28 -11.64
N ALA A 504 -1.48 10.52 -10.65
CA ALA A 504 -2.11 10.45 -9.33
C ALA A 504 -2.10 11.81 -8.64
N GLN A 505 -0.96 12.54 -8.66
CA GLN A 505 -0.86 13.90 -8.11
C GLN A 505 -1.83 14.86 -8.81
N ALA A 506 -2.00 14.72 -10.13
CA ALA A 506 -2.94 15.52 -10.93
C ALA A 506 -4.41 15.07 -10.81
N GLY A 507 -4.71 14.07 -9.96
CA GLY A 507 -6.06 13.57 -9.72
C GLY A 507 -6.65 12.75 -10.87
N ILE A 508 -5.82 12.24 -11.79
CA ILE A 508 -6.24 11.42 -12.92
C ILE A 508 -6.11 9.95 -12.55
N LYS A 509 -7.21 9.22 -12.65
CA LYS A 509 -7.27 7.81 -12.28
C LYS A 509 -6.71 6.95 -13.41
N VAL A 510 -5.68 6.17 -13.09
CA VAL A 510 -5.20 5.03 -13.89
C VAL A 510 -5.19 3.82 -12.98
N ASP A 511 -5.62 2.67 -13.51
CA ASP A 511 -5.59 1.43 -12.75
C ASP A 511 -4.13 1.02 -12.52
N MET A 512 -3.78 0.75 -11.26
CA MET A 512 -2.43 0.42 -10.83
C MET A 512 -2.45 -0.74 -9.85
N LYS A 513 -1.35 -1.51 -9.84
CA LYS A 513 -1.21 -2.68 -8.96
C LYS A 513 0.21 -2.93 -8.49
N CYS A 514 1.13 -3.38 -9.36
CA CYS A 514 2.49 -3.72 -8.94
C CYS A 514 3.44 -2.52 -8.79
N SER A 515 3.23 -1.47 -9.58
CA SER A 515 4.16 -0.33 -9.76
C SER A 515 5.59 -0.70 -10.17
N ASP A 516 5.79 -1.94 -10.59
CA ASP A 516 7.09 -2.58 -10.83
C ASP A 516 7.23 -3.03 -12.31
N GLY A 517 6.24 -2.75 -13.18
CA GLY A 517 6.28 -3.11 -14.61
C GLY A 517 5.95 -4.57 -14.93
N LEU A 518 5.42 -5.33 -13.96
CA LEU A 518 5.18 -6.78 -14.06
C LEU A 518 3.71 -7.18 -14.23
N CYS A 519 2.77 -6.30 -13.92
CA CYS A 519 1.35 -6.66 -13.89
C CYS A 519 0.55 -6.17 -15.11
N GLY A 520 1.10 -5.29 -15.94
CA GLY A 520 0.38 -4.74 -17.10
C GLY A 520 -0.87 -3.89 -16.82
N VAL A 521 -1.33 -3.76 -15.57
CA VAL A 521 -2.59 -3.05 -15.24
C VAL A 521 -2.59 -1.58 -15.66
N CYS A 522 -1.45 -0.89 -15.57
CA CYS A 522 -1.34 0.50 -16.02
C CYS A 522 -0.99 0.64 -17.52
N ALA A 523 -1.22 -0.41 -18.32
CA ALA A 523 -1.10 -0.35 -19.77
C ALA A 523 -2.08 0.67 -20.34
N THR A 524 -1.54 1.66 -21.03
CA THR A 524 -2.32 2.77 -21.59
C THR A 524 -2.03 2.87 -23.08
N PRO A 525 -3.06 2.96 -23.94
CA PRO A 525 -2.86 3.26 -25.35
C PRO A 525 -2.15 4.61 -25.52
N TYR A 526 -1.20 4.68 -26.44
CA TYR A 526 -0.49 5.92 -26.75
C TYR A 526 -0.31 6.12 -28.25
N ASN A 527 -0.22 7.37 -28.68
CA ASN A 527 -0.01 7.73 -30.07
C ASN A 527 1.49 7.81 -30.36
N ALA A 528 2.06 6.75 -30.91
CA ALA A 528 3.48 6.68 -31.27
C ALA A 528 3.91 7.76 -32.28
N ALA A 529 3.02 8.22 -33.16
CA ALA A 529 3.34 9.27 -34.13
C ALA A 529 3.33 10.69 -33.50
N ALA A 530 2.64 10.85 -32.37
CA ALA A 530 2.60 12.10 -31.60
C ALA A 530 3.48 12.06 -30.34
N SER A 531 4.30 11.01 -30.19
CA SER A 531 5.19 10.82 -29.04
C SER A 531 6.64 10.73 -29.50
N GLY A 532 7.58 11.07 -28.61
CA GLY A 532 8.98 10.69 -28.77
C GLY A 532 9.18 9.18 -28.59
N GLU A 533 10.41 8.70 -28.72
CA GLU A 533 10.73 7.30 -28.52
C GLU A 533 10.56 6.89 -27.05
N VAL A 534 9.73 5.86 -26.82
CA VAL A 534 9.44 5.32 -25.49
C VAL A 534 10.52 4.32 -25.10
N GLU A 535 11.13 4.54 -23.94
CA GLU A 535 11.99 3.57 -23.29
C GLU A 535 11.11 2.62 -22.45
N HIS A 536 10.73 1.49 -23.07
CA HIS A 536 9.91 0.46 -22.42
C HIS A 536 10.71 -0.30 -21.36
N ARG A 537 10.36 -0.08 -20.10
CA ARG A 537 11.02 -0.73 -18.94
C ARG A 537 10.15 -1.78 -18.26
N ASP A 538 9.06 -2.18 -18.92
CA ASP A 538 8.18 -3.25 -18.47
C ASP A 538 8.60 -4.61 -19.02
N PHE A 539 8.04 -5.66 -18.43
CA PHE A 539 8.32 -7.05 -18.81
C PHE A 539 7.06 -7.80 -19.27
N VAL A 540 6.00 -7.07 -19.62
CA VAL A 540 4.67 -7.64 -19.93
C VAL A 540 4.19 -7.36 -21.34
N LEU A 541 4.57 -6.22 -21.93
CA LEU A 541 4.16 -5.89 -23.30
C LEU A 541 5.09 -6.53 -24.32
N GLY A 542 4.51 -7.27 -25.26
CA GLY A 542 5.24 -7.76 -26.44
C GLY A 542 5.54 -6.65 -27.46
N LYS A 543 6.44 -6.90 -28.41
CA LYS A 543 6.87 -5.90 -29.42
C LYS A 543 5.72 -5.25 -30.19
N ARG A 544 4.69 -6.02 -30.56
CA ARG A 544 3.48 -5.49 -31.23
C ARG A 544 2.67 -4.56 -30.34
N GLU A 545 2.56 -4.88 -29.05
CA GLU A 545 1.85 -4.05 -28.09
C GLU A 545 2.61 -2.77 -27.77
N ARG A 546 3.94 -2.85 -27.64
CA ARG A 546 4.81 -1.68 -27.46
C ARG A 546 4.68 -0.65 -28.58
N ALA A 547 4.22 -1.04 -29.76
CA ALA A 547 3.96 -0.09 -30.85
C ALA A 547 2.77 0.86 -30.59
N HIS A 548 1.87 0.53 -29.65
CA HIS A 548 0.64 1.30 -29.41
C HIS A 548 0.17 1.34 -27.94
N LYS A 549 0.87 0.68 -27.01
CA LYS A 549 0.63 0.70 -25.56
C LYS A 549 1.92 0.97 -24.80
N VAL A 550 1.80 1.62 -23.64
CA VAL A 550 2.89 1.88 -22.72
C VAL A 550 2.48 1.52 -21.28
N ILE A 551 3.40 0.95 -20.50
CA ILE A 551 3.22 0.71 -19.06
C ILE A 551 3.71 1.94 -18.29
N LEU A 552 2.76 2.75 -17.80
CA LEU A 552 3.04 4.08 -17.25
C LEU A 552 3.81 4.10 -15.91
N CYS A 553 3.84 2.99 -15.16
CA CYS A 553 4.48 2.99 -13.84
C CYS A 553 6.01 2.88 -13.89
N CYS A 554 6.59 2.43 -15.01
CA CYS A 554 8.03 2.24 -15.13
C CYS A 554 8.62 2.76 -16.44
N SER A 555 7.84 2.80 -17.53
CA SER A 555 8.35 3.25 -18.84
C SER A 555 8.61 4.76 -18.83
N ARG A 556 9.63 5.18 -19.59
CA ARG A 556 10.04 6.58 -19.72
C ARG A 556 10.25 6.94 -21.18
N MET A 557 10.89 8.08 -21.44
CA MET A 557 11.28 8.53 -22.78
C MET A 557 12.80 8.45 -22.93
N VAL A 558 13.26 8.09 -24.13
CA VAL A 558 14.69 8.03 -24.46
C VAL A 558 15.30 9.44 -24.42
N GLU A 559 14.59 10.44 -24.94
CA GLU A 559 15.04 11.83 -25.00
C GLU A 559 14.47 12.67 -23.84
N GLU A 560 15.29 13.58 -23.32
CA GLU A 560 14.86 14.53 -22.29
C GLU A 560 13.92 15.59 -22.88
N GLY A 561 12.82 15.88 -22.18
CA GLY A 561 11.80 16.83 -22.63
C GLY A 561 10.87 16.29 -23.71
N ALA A 562 11.04 15.04 -24.15
CA ALA A 562 10.16 14.42 -25.14
C ALA A 562 8.71 14.35 -24.64
N VAL A 563 7.77 14.34 -25.59
CA VAL A 563 6.34 14.22 -25.29
C VAL A 563 5.92 12.76 -25.38
N LEU A 564 5.14 12.29 -24.42
CA LEU A 564 4.41 11.03 -24.44
C LEU A 564 2.91 11.33 -24.52
N SER A 565 2.28 11.05 -25.66
CA SER A 565 0.87 11.36 -25.93
C SER A 565 0.00 10.12 -25.69
N VAL A 566 -0.78 10.11 -24.62
CA VAL A 566 -1.58 8.95 -24.15
C VAL A 566 -3.09 9.21 -24.26
N ASP A 567 -3.85 8.13 -24.42
CA ASP A 567 -5.32 8.16 -24.52
C ASP A 567 -6.00 8.20 -23.13
N LEU A 568 -5.77 9.29 -22.40
CA LEU A 568 -6.32 9.58 -21.07
C LEU A 568 -7.03 10.94 -20.99
#